data_AF-A0A1C6I7S1-F1
#
_entry.id   AF-A0A1C6I7S1-F1
#
_cell.length_a   1.000
_cell.length_b   1.000
_cell.length_c   1.000
_cell.angle_alpha   90.00
_cell.angle_beta   90.00
_cell.angle_gamma   90.00
#
_symmetry.space_group_name_H-M   'P 1'
#
loop_
_entity.id
_entity.type
_entity.pdbx_description
1 polymer ?
#
loop_
_entity_poly.entity_id
_entity_poly.type
_entity_poly.pdbx_seq_one_letter_code
_entity_poly.pdbx_strand_id
1 'polypeptide(L)'
;MERGEHVLEMKINKLPAGTWRWLHMNNARIEQEADLALCQVAIQCPDAIVKTETSEEQLNQIRTGMGEDMTKLLQESKTQAICFTAEEGVKEAAPVTLSFGYQDTDRKGNRIDLYLKENSEMTVVMDYHSSEGTGTAAIQTKIHAEKNAKLKLIQIERLGEGFDCMNDIGAYCEDGAGVELVQLIIGGKNVYMGAETTLAGKESDFTAAIGYQVTGENRLDMNYNAVHEGKKTTSSMTANGVLRDHAKKLFRGTIDFKKGAKGAKGDELEDVLLLDDGVQNQTIPLILCAEEDVEGNHGASIGSLDDELIFYLESRGISEEAAYELMAKARLKAVCKKIPVEGLRAELNEMLDGEEPVGEEQ
;
A
#
# COMPACT_ATOMS: atom_id res chain seq x y z
N MET A 1 -11.30 25.59 -28.92
CA MET A 1 -10.45 24.39 -28.76
C MET A 1 -9.11 24.85 -28.22
N GLU A 2 -9.08 25.20 -26.95
CA GLU A 2 -7.82 25.48 -26.26
C GLU A 2 -7.37 24.16 -25.64
N ARG A 3 -6.20 23.67 -26.05
CA ARG A 3 -5.50 22.58 -25.36
C ARG A 3 -4.88 23.17 -24.08
N GLY A 4 -5.63 23.21 -22.98
CA GLY A 4 -5.04 23.02 -21.64
C GLY A 4 -4.76 21.51 -21.48
N GLU A 5 -3.84 20.99 -20.68
CA GLU A 5 -3.08 21.48 -19.54
C GLU A 5 -1.64 20.88 -19.56
N HIS A 6 -0.83 21.19 -18.55
CA HIS A 6 0.53 20.68 -18.36
C HIS A 6 0.52 19.17 -18.04
N VAL A 7 0.74 18.32 -19.05
CA VAL A 7 0.88 16.87 -18.89
C VAL A 7 2.30 16.52 -18.42
N LEU A 8 2.41 15.78 -17.32
CA LEU A 8 3.66 15.24 -16.80
C LEU A 8 3.88 13.81 -17.29
N GLU A 9 5.00 13.57 -17.96
CA GLU A 9 5.55 12.22 -18.15
C GLU A 9 6.27 11.79 -16.87
N MET A 10 5.64 10.91 -16.10
CA MET A 10 6.13 10.49 -14.78
C MET A 10 6.80 9.12 -14.85
N LYS A 11 7.92 8.99 -14.12
CA LYS A 11 8.60 7.73 -13.83
C LYS A 11 8.47 7.44 -12.34
N ILE A 12 7.50 6.59 -12.03
CA ILE A 12 7.17 6.20 -10.66
C ILE A 12 7.62 4.77 -10.36
N ASN A 13 7.61 4.38 -9.09
CA ASN A 13 7.92 3.02 -8.63
C ASN A 13 9.28 2.52 -9.14
N LYS A 14 10.28 3.40 -9.05
CA LYS A 14 11.61 3.14 -9.56
C LYS A 14 12.37 2.21 -8.60
N LEU A 15 12.94 1.14 -9.16
CA LEU A 15 13.86 0.28 -8.40
C LEU A 15 15.08 1.07 -7.90
N PRO A 16 15.51 0.88 -6.64
CA PRO A 16 16.74 1.49 -6.12
C PRO A 16 17.99 1.09 -6.92
N ALA A 17 18.04 -0.15 -7.41
CA ALA A 17 19.06 -0.66 -8.31
C ALA A 17 18.42 -1.23 -9.59
N GLY A 18 18.88 -0.74 -10.74
CA GLY A 18 18.34 -1.19 -12.03
C GLY A 18 18.68 -2.65 -12.34
N THR A 19 17.70 -3.40 -12.80
CA THR A 19 17.84 -4.78 -13.27
C THR A 19 17.79 -4.83 -14.82
N TRP A 20 17.26 -5.91 -15.40
CA TRP A 20 17.19 -6.11 -16.85
C TRP A 20 16.21 -5.15 -17.54
N ARG A 21 16.74 -4.20 -18.31
CA ARG A 21 15.96 -3.15 -18.97
C ARG A 21 14.89 -3.67 -19.96
N TRP A 22 15.12 -4.82 -20.58
CA TRP A 22 14.23 -5.39 -21.61
C TRP A 22 12.95 -6.02 -21.05
N LEU A 23 12.90 -6.27 -19.73
CA LEU A 23 11.68 -6.75 -19.06
C LEU A 23 10.72 -5.60 -18.69
N HIS A 24 11.14 -4.34 -18.86
CA HIS A 24 10.34 -3.15 -18.58
C HIS A 24 9.84 -3.01 -17.14
N MET A 25 10.53 -3.63 -16.17
CA MET A 25 10.09 -3.65 -14.77
C MET A 25 10.81 -2.65 -13.85
N ASN A 26 11.77 -1.86 -14.33
CA ASN A 26 12.59 -0.99 -13.47
C ASN A 26 11.87 0.27 -12.95
N ASN A 27 10.72 0.61 -13.52
CA ASN A 27 9.84 1.74 -13.18
C ASN A 27 8.54 1.57 -13.95
N ALA A 28 7.47 2.15 -13.44
CA ALA A 28 6.28 2.43 -14.22
C ALA A 28 6.41 3.80 -14.89
N ARG A 29 5.92 3.90 -16.13
CA ARG A 29 5.81 5.16 -16.86
C ARG A 29 4.35 5.47 -17.08
N ILE A 30 3.93 6.66 -16.64
CA ILE A 30 2.55 7.12 -16.76
C ILE A 30 2.53 8.59 -17.20
N GLU A 31 1.42 9.02 -17.75
CA GLU A 31 1.14 10.41 -18.07
C GLU A 31 0.00 10.89 -17.18
N GLN A 32 0.16 12.06 -16.56
CA GLN A 32 -0.86 12.68 -15.72
C GLN A 32 -0.90 14.18 -15.93
N GLU A 33 -2.10 14.76 -16.05
CA GLU A 33 -2.26 16.22 -16.06
C GLU A 33 -2.09 16.75 -14.62
N ALA A 34 -1.27 17.79 -14.47
CA ALA A 34 -0.87 18.35 -13.18
C ALA A 34 -1.82 19.45 -12.66
N ASP A 35 -3.11 19.11 -12.59
CA ASP A 35 -4.21 20.00 -12.26
C ASP A 35 -5.25 19.33 -11.34
N LEU A 36 -4.82 18.31 -10.58
CA LEU A 36 -5.70 17.54 -9.71
C LEU A 36 -6.40 18.43 -8.68
N ALA A 37 -7.72 18.33 -8.61
CA ALA A 37 -8.50 19.02 -7.59
C ALA A 37 -8.29 18.40 -6.20
N LEU A 38 -8.55 19.13 -5.11
CA LEU A 38 -8.48 18.55 -3.78
C LEU A 38 -9.66 17.60 -3.54
N CYS A 39 -9.42 16.36 -3.08
CA CYS A 39 -10.53 15.52 -2.59
C CYS A 39 -11.02 16.06 -1.23
N GLN A 40 -12.34 16.16 -1.08
CA GLN A 40 -12.94 16.41 0.24
C GLN A 40 -12.84 15.13 1.05
N VAL A 41 -12.06 15.18 2.12
CA VAL A 41 -11.83 14.05 3.02
C VAL A 41 -12.80 14.13 4.18
N ALA A 42 -13.59 13.08 4.43
CA ALA A 42 -14.34 12.96 5.67
C ALA A 42 -13.38 12.51 6.78
N ILE A 43 -13.20 13.35 7.79
CA ILE A 43 -12.18 13.17 8.83
C ILE A 43 -12.85 12.97 10.19
N GLN A 44 -12.55 11.85 10.83
CA GLN A 44 -12.80 11.63 12.25
C GLN A 44 -11.46 11.59 12.97
N CYS A 45 -11.20 12.60 13.80
CA CYS A 45 -9.94 12.75 14.53
C CYS A 45 -10.22 12.73 16.03
N PRO A 46 -9.56 11.89 16.83
CA PRO A 46 -9.63 11.95 18.29
C PRO A 46 -9.08 13.28 18.83
N ASP A 47 -9.57 13.72 19.98
CA ASP A 47 -9.16 14.99 20.61
C ASP A 47 -7.66 15.03 20.97
N ALA A 48 -7.05 13.86 21.19
CA ALA A 48 -5.62 13.75 21.54
C ALA A 48 -4.69 13.98 20.35
N ILE A 49 -5.21 13.97 19.11
CA ILE A 49 -4.42 14.17 17.89
C ILE A 49 -4.66 15.57 17.35
N VAL A 50 -3.58 16.32 17.16
CA VAL A 50 -3.64 17.69 16.67
C VAL A 50 -3.70 17.68 15.14
N LYS A 51 -4.75 18.28 14.58
CA LYS A 51 -4.90 18.46 13.12
C LYS A 51 -4.53 19.89 12.71
N THR A 52 -3.63 20.03 11.75
CA THR A 52 -3.25 21.33 11.16
C THR A 52 -3.22 21.27 9.63
N GLU A 53 -3.16 22.43 8.97
CA GLU A 53 -3.01 22.57 7.52
C GLU A 53 -1.56 22.94 7.13
N THR A 54 -0.66 22.96 8.12
CA THR A 54 0.75 23.30 7.92
C THR A 54 1.59 22.04 8.08
N SER A 55 2.38 21.74 7.04
CA SER A 55 3.36 20.66 7.04
C SER A 55 4.61 21.07 7.82
N GLU A 56 5.16 20.15 8.61
CA GLU A 56 6.49 20.32 9.20
C GLU A 56 7.57 20.25 8.10
N GLU A 57 8.58 21.12 8.17
CA GLU A 57 9.61 21.21 7.11
C GLU A 57 10.33 19.88 6.88
N GLN A 58 10.51 19.09 7.94
CA GLN A 58 11.20 17.80 7.93
C GLN A 58 10.50 16.77 7.03
N LEU A 59 9.17 16.79 6.94
CA LEU A 59 8.38 15.89 6.11
C LEU A 59 8.65 16.12 4.62
N ASN A 60 8.97 17.34 4.19
CA ASN A 60 9.22 17.64 2.79
C ASN A 60 10.43 16.89 2.22
N GLN A 61 11.40 16.54 3.06
CA GLN A 61 12.63 15.85 2.66
C GLN A 61 12.51 14.32 2.64
N ILE A 62 11.40 13.78 3.17
CA ILE A 62 11.19 12.34 3.23
C ILE A 62 10.98 11.79 1.82
N ARG A 63 11.82 10.80 1.48
CA ARG A 63 11.71 10.02 0.25
C ARG A 63 10.51 9.09 0.34
N THR A 64 9.93 8.80 -0.82
CA THR A 64 8.71 8.01 -0.93
C THR A 64 8.88 6.87 -1.94
N GLY A 65 8.02 5.86 -1.89
CA GLY A 65 8.15 4.67 -2.74
C GLY A 65 7.89 4.93 -4.23
N MET A 66 7.01 5.88 -4.58
CA MET A 66 6.76 6.25 -5.97
C MET A 66 7.81 7.21 -6.52
N GLY A 67 8.41 8.04 -5.66
CA GLY A 67 9.52 8.94 -6.01
C GLY A 67 9.12 10.39 -6.31
N GLU A 68 10.09 11.18 -6.77
CA GLU A 68 9.99 12.64 -6.88
C GLU A 68 8.91 13.12 -7.85
N ASP A 69 8.64 12.38 -8.93
CA ASP A 69 7.63 12.77 -9.92
C ASP A 69 6.22 12.81 -9.30
N MET A 70 5.91 11.93 -8.34
CA MET A 70 4.65 11.97 -7.60
C MET A 70 4.55 13.21 -6.72
N THR A 71 5.64 13.56 -6.04
CA THR A 71 5.72 14.80 -5.25
C THR A 71 5.51 16.02 -6.15
N LYS A 72 6.14 16.03 -7.32
CA LYS A 72 6.00 17.09 -8.32
C LYS A 72 4.57 17.23 -8.82
N LEU A 73 3.90 16.12 -9.16
CA LEU A 73 2.49 16.11 -9.59
C LEU A 73 1.58 16.82 -8.58
N LEU A 74 1.69 16.46 -7.30
CA LEU A 74 0.87 17.01 -6.23
C LEU A 74 1.21 18.49 -5.92
N GLN A 75 2.48 18.89 -6.06
CA GLN A 75 2.91 20.28 -5.90
C GLN A 75 2.40 21.17 -7.05
N GLU A 76 2.52 20.73 -8.29
CA GLU A 76 2.02 21.47 -9.46
C GLU A 76 0.50 21.58 -9.48
N SER A 77 -0.18 20.54 -8.99
CA SER A 77 -1.63 20.54 -8.73
C SER A 77 -2.03 21.41 -7.51
N LYS A 78 -1.05 22.04 -6.83
CA LYS A 78 -1.25 22.93 -5.67
C LYS A 78 -2.03 22.28 -4.52
N THR A 79 -1.89 20.97 -4.36
CA THR A 79 -2.53 20.25 -3.25
C THR A 79 -1.91 20.66 -1.92
N GLN A 80 -2.76 20.85 -0.91
CA GLN A 80 -2.32 21.19 0.44
C GLN A 80 -2.23 19.93 1.30
N ALA A 81 -1.31 19.95 2.26
CA ALA A 81 -1.14 18.86 3.21
C ALA A 81 -2.11 19.02 4.39
N ILE A 82 -2.71 17.92 4.81
CA ILE A 82 -3.41 17.83 6.10
C ILE A 82 -2.47 17.09 7.05
N CYS A 83 -2.04 17.76 8.11
CA CYS A 83 -1.09 17.22 9.07
C CYS A 83 -1.83 16.73 10.33
N PHE A 84 -1.48 15.53 10.78
CA PHE A 84 -1.93 14.94 12.04
C PHE A 84 -0.72 14.71 12.94
N THR A 85 -0.73 15.31 14.12
CA THR A 85 0.36 15.23 15.10
C THR A 85 -0.07 14.53 16.36
N ALA A 86 0.66 13.49 16.75
CA ALA A 86 0.60 12.93 18.10
C ALA A 86 1.68 13.60 18.95
N GLU A 87 1.25 14.32 19.99
CA GLU A 87 2.16 15.00 20.91
C GLU A 87 2.96 14.01 21.77
N GLU A 88 4.04 14.49 22.39
CA GLU A 88 4.97 13.64 23.16
C GLU A 88 4.22 12.79 24.21
N GLY A 89 4.46 11.48 24.20
CA GLY A 89 3.85 10.52 25.13
C GLY A 89 2.35 10.27 24.95
N VAL A 90 1.68 10.89 23.96
CA VAL A 90 0.28 10.60 23.64
C VAL A 90 0.14 9.18 23.12
N LYS A 91 -0.74 8.39 23.72
CA LYS A 91 -1.07 7.03 23.27
C LYS A 91 -2.57 6.95 23.01
N GLU A 92 -2.97 7.30 21.79
CA GLU A 92 -4.37 7.33 21.42
C GLU A 92 -4.81 5.94 20.92
N ALA A 93 -5.87 5.42 21.52
CA ALA A 93 -6.43 4.11 21.17
C ALA A 93 -7.43 4.21 20.01
N ALA A 94 -8.13 5.33 19.88
CA ALA A 94 -9.06 5.57 18.79
C ALA A 94 -8.31 5.94 17.49
N PRO A 95 -8.66 5.37 16.33
CA PRO A 95 -7.98 5.71 15.09
C PRO A 95 -8.41 7.08 14.55
N VAL A 96 -7.46 7.81 13.96
CA VAL A 96 -7.80 8.86 12.99
C VAL A 96 -8.35 8.17 11.74
N THR A 97 -9.58 8.45 11.35
CA THR A 97 -10.22 7.85 10.18
C THR A 97 -10.40 8.89 9.09
N LEU A 98 -9.92 8.59 7.89
CA LEU A 98 -9.95 9.42 6.70
C LEU A 98 -10.69 8.66 5.59
N SER A 99 -11.84 9.16 5.16
CA SER A 99 -12.58 8.57 4.04
C SER A 99 -12.53 9.51 2.84
N PHE A 100 -12.02 8.98 1.72
CA PHE A 100 -11.84 9.68 0.46
C PHE A 100 -12.87 9.15 -0.53
N GLY A 101 -13.88 9.97 -0.84
CA GLY A 101 -14.96 9.64 -1.77
C GLY A 101 -14.77 10.30 -3.13
N TYR A 102 -14.75 9.48 -4.18
CA TYR A 102 -14.63 9.92 -5.57
C TYR A 102 -15.93 9.67 -6.34
N GLN A 103 -16.19 10.48 -7.36
CA GLN A 103 -17.35 10.41 -8.25
C GLN A 103 -16.87 10.32 -9.70
N ASP A 104 -17.77 9.94 -10.61
CA ASP A 104 -17.43 9.84 -12.04
C ASP A 104 -16.76 11.13 -12.56
N THR A 105 -15.69 10.94 -13.32
CA THR A 105 -14.77 11.93 -13.89
C THR A 105 -13.91 12.71 -12.89
N ASP A 106 -13.96 12.40 -11.59
CA ASP A 106 -13.11 13.06 -10.60
C ASP A 106 -11.63 12.80 -10.89
N ARG A 107 -10.83 13.87 -10.89
CA ARG A 107 -9.36 13.82 -10.87
C ARG A 107 -8.88 14.59 -9.65
N LYS A 108 -8.53 13.84 -8.60
CA LYS A 108 -8.34 14.42 -7.25
C LYS A 108 -7.03 13.97 -6.59
N GLY A 109 -6.40 14.92 -5.89
CA GLY A 109 -5.10 14.76 -5.25
C GLY A 109 -5.08 15.25 -3.80
N ASN A 110 -4.41 14.53 -2.91
CA ASN A 110 -4.25 14.93 -1.50
C ASN A 110 -2.84 14.63 -0.98
N ARG A 111 -2.39 15.44 -0.02
CA ARG A 111 -1.19 15.19 0.77
C ARG A 111 -1.60 14.99 2.23
N ILE A 112 -1.14 13.91 2.85
CA ILE A 112 -1.38 13.61 4.26
C ILE A 112 -0.03 13.52 4.97
N ASP A 113 0.10 14.25 6.05
CA ASP A 113 1.32 14.31 6.84
C ASP A 113 1.03 13.74 8.23
N LEU A 114 1.84 12.79 8.67
CA LEU A 114 1.72 12.12 9.97
C LEU A 114 2.98 12.37 10.77
N TYR A 115 2.87 13.12 11.86
CA TYR A 115 4.00 13.45 12.72
C TYR A 115 3.78 12.85 14.12
N LEU A 116 4.70 11.98 14.54
CA LEU A 116 4.61 11.32 15.84
C LEU A 116 5.81 11.75 16.68
N LYS A 117 5.56 12.49 17.76
CA LYS A 117 6.61 12.92 18.70
C LYS A 117 7.08 11.79 19.60
N GLU A 118 8.17 12.02 20.32
CA GLU A 118 8.80 10.99 21.16
C GLU A 118 7.79 10.22 22.03
N ASN A 119 7.92 8.89 22.06
CA ASN A 119 7.10 7.98 22.86
C ASN A 119 5.57 8.04 22.59
N SER A 120 5.14 8.59 21.44
CA SER A 120 3.73 8.65 21.07
C SER A 120 3.26 7.47 20.23
N GLU A 121 1.95 7.20 20.22
CA GLU A 121 1.31 6.15 19.44
C GLU A 121 0.07 6.71 18.71
N MET A 122 -0.03 6.42 17.42
CA MET A 122 -1.16 6.84 16.58
C MET A 122 -1.56 5.71 15.64
N THR A 123 -2.87 5.52 15.48
CA THR A 123 -3.44 4.66 14.44
C THR A 123 -4.19 5.51 13.42
N VAL A 124 -3.93 5.30 12.14
CA VAL A 124 -4.60 6.02 11.04
C VAL A 124 -5.22 5.01 10.09
N VAL A 125 -6.49 5.20 9.75
CA VAL A 125 -7.24 4.41 8.78
C VAL A 125 -7.62 5.31 7.62
N MET A 126 -7.21 4.95 6.40
CA MET A 126 -7.57 5.63 5.16
C MET A 126 -8.38 4.69 4.29
N ASP A 127 -9.58 5.11 3.91
CA ASP A 127 -10.49 4.36 3.04
C ASP A 127 -10.73 5.15 1.75
N TYR A 128 -10.39 4.55 0.60
CA TYR A 128 -10.55 5.14 -0.73
C TYR A 128 -11.64 4.39 -1.48
N HIS A 129 -12.74 5.09 -1.79
CA HIS A 129 -13.91 4.51 -2.45
C HIS A 129 -14.49 5.46 -3.49
N SER A 130 -15.22 4.92 -4.46
CA SER A 130 -15.83 5.73 -5.52
C SER A 130 -17.24 5.26 -5.86
N SER A 131 -18.01 6.14 -6.49
CA SER A 131 -19.14 5.70 -7.31
C SER A 131 -18.65 4.90 -8.52
N GLU A 132 -19.58 4.27 -9.24
CA GLU A 132 -19.31 3.84 -10.61
C GLU A 132 -18.85 5.04 -11.46
N GLY A 133 -17.93 4.79 -12.38
CA GLY A 133 -17.36 5.82 -13.24
C GLY A 133 -15.87 5.63 -13.51
N THR A 134 -15.29 6.66 -14.09
CA THR A 134 -13.85 6.76 -14.36
C THR A 134 -13.24 7.91 -13.59
N GLY A 135 -11.95 7.86 -13.28
CA GLY A 135 -11.30 8.96 -12.60
C GLY A 135 -9.87 8.70 -12.19
N THR A 136 -9.31 9.62 -11.41
CA THR A 136 -7.95 9.56 -10.90
C THR A 136 -7.92 9.95 -9.43
N ALA A 137 -7.34 9.08 -8.61
CA ALA A 137 -7.03 9.33 -7.21
C ALA A 137 -5.50 9.38 -7.03
N ALA A 138 -4.98 10.47 -6.47
CA ALA A 138 -3.55 10.62 -6.18
C ALA A 138 -3.34 11.01 -4.72
N ILE A 139 -2.62 10.21 -3.95
CA ILE A 139 -2.42 10.44 -2.52
C ILE A 139 -0.95 10.25 -2.19
N GLN A 140 -0.39 11.21 -1.47
CA GLN A 140 0.93 11.06 -0.85
C GLN A 140 0.82 11.19 0.66
N THR A 141 1.30 10.18 1.36
CA THR A 141 1.38 10.13 2.82
C THR A 141 2.84 10.21 3.24
N LYS A 142 3.21 11.22 4.03
CA LYS A 142 4.55 11.34 4.61
C LYS A 142 4.51 11.20 6.12
N ILE A 143 5.44 10.42 6.66
CA ILE A 143 5.47 10.02 8.06
C ILE A 143 6.82 10.36 8.66
N HIS A 144 6.84 11.10 9.76
CA HIS A 144 8.01 11.22 10.62
C HIS A 144 7.67 10.68 12.00
N ALA A 145 8.32 9.58 12.37
CA ALA A 145 8.21 8.97 13.68
C ALA A 145 9.49 9.25 14.48
N GLU A 146 9.38 10.11 15.50
CA GLU A 146 10.45 10.38 16.44
C GLU A 146 10.74 9.16 17.33
N LYS A 147 11.77 9.29 18.17
CA LYS A 147 12.24 8.21 19.02
C LYS A 147 11.11 7.51 19.80
N ASN A 148 11.12 6.18 19.75
CA ASN A 148 10.12 5.28 20.34
C ASN A 148 8.66 5.48 19.89
N ALA A 149 8.38 6.33 18.90
CA ALA A 149 7.03 6.52 18.42
C ALA A 149 6.54 5.31 17.60
N LYS A 150 5.24 5.00 17.67
CA LYS A 150 4.64 3.89 16.93
C LYS A 150 3.45 4.34 16.10
N LEU A 151 3.52 4.14 14.79
CA LEU A 151 2.41 4.36 13.87
C LEU A 151 1.85 3.02 13.40
N LYS A 152 0.53 2.88 13.42
CA LYS A 152 -0.18 1.89 12.62
C LYS A 152 -0.99 2.59 11.53
N LEU A 153 -0.57 2.44 10.28
CA LEU A 153 -1.25 2.97 9.10
C LEU A 153 -2.00 1.85 8.39
N ILE A 154 -3.31 2.02 8.26
CA ILE A 154 -4.19 1.12 7.52
C ILE A 154 -4.70 1.88 6.29
N GLN A 155 -4.54 1.31 5.10
CA GLN A 155 -5.11 1.87 3.87
C GLN A 155 -5.94 0.81 3.13
N ILE A 156 -7.14 1.19 2.70
CA ILE A 156 -8.09 0.32 2.02
C ILE A 156 -8.42 0.97 0.69
N GLU A 157 -8.01 0.33 -0.39
CA GLU A 157 -8.21 0.76 -1.77
C GLU A 157 -9.32 -0.07 -2.40
N ARG A 158 -10.50 0.55 -2.57
CA ARG A 158 -11.70 -0.10 -3.12
C ARG A 158 -12.41 0.78 -4.14
N LEU A 159 -11.64 1.55 -4.90
CA LEU A 159 -12.14 2.35 -6.03
C LEU A 159 -12.76 1.44 -7.10
N GLY A 160 -13.71 1.98 -7.87
CA GLY A 160 -14.32 1.29 -8.99
C GLY A 160 -13.33 0.96 -10.12
N GLU A 161 -13.67 -0.01 -10.96
CA GLU A 161 -12.81 -0.53 -12.03
C GLU A 161 -12.47 0.46 -13.15
N GLY A 162 -13.04 1.67 -13.13
CA GLY A 162 -12.69 2.75 -14.06
C GLY A 162 -11.67 3.76 -13.52
N PHE A 163 -11.24 3.62 -12.26
CA PHE A 163 -10.35 4.59 -11.60
C PHE A 163 -8.88 4.19 -11.67
N ASP A 164 -8.02 5.16 -11.98
CA ASP A 164 -6.58 5.04 -11.78
C ASP A 164 -6.21 5.55 -10.38
N CYS A 165 -5.33 4.85 -9.67
CA CYS A 165 -4.88 5.26 -8.35
C CYS A 165 -3.35 5.32 -8.26
N MET A 166 -2.86 6.38 -7.62
CA MET A 166 -1.46 6.56 -7.24
C MET A 166 -1.41 6.80 -5.74
N ASN A 167 -0.90 5.84 -4.98
CA ASN A 167 -0.79 5.93 -3.53
C ASN A 167 0.67 5.80 -3.10
N ASP A 168 1.23 6.90 -2.61
CA ASP A 168 2.64 7.06 -2.32
C ASP A 168 2.88 7.25 -0.82
N ILE A 169 3.77 6.47 -0.25
CA ILE A 169 4.13 6.52 1.17
C ILE A 169 5.62 6.75 1.31
N GLY A 170 5.99 7.69 2.19
CA GLY A 170 7.35 7.87 2.68
C GLY A 170 7.37 7.95 4.19
N ALA A 171 8.29 7.23 4.84
CA ALA A 171 8.44 7.23 6.28
C ALA A 171 9.91 7.40 6.70
N TYR A 172 10.12 8.15 7.77
CA TYR A 172 11.40 8.31 8.44
C TYR A 172 11.26 7.93 9.92
N CYS A 173 12.06 6.96 10.37
CA CYS A 173 11.98 6.39 11.72
C CYS A 173 13.28 6.64 12.50
N GLU A 174 13.16 7.33 13.64
CA GLU A 174 14.25 7.53 14.59
C GLU A 174 14.44 6.34 15.56
N ASP A 175 15.29 6.49 16.58
CA ASP A 175 15.67 5.41 17.48
C ASP A 175 14.45 4.74 18.13
N GLY A 176 14.30 3.42 17.97
CA GLY A 176 13.18 2.66 18.53
C GLY A 176 11.80 2.96 17.91
N ALA A 177 11.72 3.85 16.90
CA ALA A 177 10.47 4.18 16.22
C ALA A 177 10.00 3.03 15.33
N GLY A 178 8.69 2.87 15.15
CA GLY A 178 8.11 1.77 14.37
C GLY A 178 6.92 2.19 13.52
N VAL A 179 6.84 1.64 12.31
CA VAL A 179 5.71 1.82 11.39
C VAL A 179 5.14 0.44 11.00
N GLU A 180 3.88 0.20 11.35
CA GLU A 180 3.08 -0.93 10.86
C GLU A 180 2.16 -0.44 9.73
N LEU A 181 2.37 -0.95 8.52
CA LEU A 181 1.53 -0.71 7.36
C LEU A 181 0.62 -1.91 7.10
N VAL A 182 -0.68 -1.68 7.01
CA VAL A 182 -1.67 -2.67 6.60
C VAL A 182 -2.39 -2.14 5.36
N GLN A 183 -2.38 -2.91 4.27
CA GLN A 183 -3.01 -2.50 3.02
C GLN A 183 -3.94 -3.58 2.50
N LEU A 184 -5.14 -3.17 2.09
CA LEU A 184 -6.08 -4.01 1.36
C LEU A 184 -6.38 -3.34 0.02
N ILE A 185 -6.04 -3.98 -1.09
CA ILE A 185 -6.18 -3.42 -2.45
C ILE A 185 -7.12 -4.33 -3.26
N ILE A 186 -8.37 -3.93 -3.41
CA ILE A 186 -9.44 -4.76 -3.98
C ILE A 186 -10.26 -4.03 -5.05
N GLY A 187 -9.72 -2.93 -5.59
CA GLY A 187 -10.38 -2.12 -6.61
C GLY A 187 -9.39 -1.33 -7.46
N GLY A 188 -9.92 -0.57 -8.42
CA GLY A 188 -9.16 0.25 -9.35
C GLY A 188 -8.72 -0.47 -10.63
N LYS A 189 -8.55 0.32 -11.69
CA LYS A 189 -8.11 -0.11 -13.03
C LYS A 189 -6.60 -0.20 -13.14
N ASN A 190 -5.92 0.91 -12.90
CA ASN A 190 -4.47 1.01 -12.86
C ASN A 190 -4.07 1.56 -11.50
N VAL A 191 -3.64 0.66 -10.62
CA VAL A 191 -3.26 0.99 -9.25
C VAL A 191 -1.74 0.96 -9.14
N TYR A 192 -1.19 2.05 -8.63
CA TYR A 192 0.24 2.23 -8.39
C TYR A 192 0.44 2.49 -6.90
N MET A 193 1.05 1.53 -6.21
CA MET A 193 1.37 1.65 -4.79
C MET A 193 2.89 1.82 -4.63
N GLY A 194 3.29 2.80 -3.83
CA GLY A 194 4.68 3.00 -3.44
C GLY A 194 4.79 3.17 -1.93
N ALA A 195 5.74 2.48 -1.29
CA ALA A 195 6.12 2.75 0.09
C ALA A 195 7.64 2.71 0.25
N GLU A 196 8.21 3.72 0.92
CA GLU A 196 9.60 3.70 1.36
C GLU A 196 9.68 4.07 2.84
N THR A 197 10.29 3.20 3.65
CA THR A 197 10.53 3.46 5.07
C THR A 197 12.03 3.49 5.32
N THR A 198 12.54 4.66 5.71
CA THR A 198 13.92 4.84 6.16
C THR A 198 14.00 4.57 7.66
N LEU A 199 14.60 3.44 8.01
CA LEU A 199 14.92 3.00 9.37
C LEU A 199 16.26 3.62 9.80
N ALA A 200 16.21 4.92 10.11
CA ALA A 200 17.40 5.74 10.39
C ALA A 200 17.97 5.47 11.78
N GLY A 201 17.09 5.33 12.77
CA GLY A 201 17.47 5.13 14.16
C GLY A 201 17.80 3.69 14.52
N LYS A 202 18.59 3.53 15.58
CA LYS A 202 18.88 2.23 16.20
C LYS A 202 17.58 1.56 16.64
N GLU A 203 17.45 0.26 16.36
CA GLU A 203 16.30 -0.56 16.77
C GLU A 203 14.95 -0.01 16.27
N SER A 204 14.96 0.78 15.19
CA SER A 204 13.73 1.14 14.47
C SER A 204 13.20 -0.02 13.64
N ASP A 205 11.88 -0.07 13.44
CA ASP A 205 11.20 -1.20 12.81
C ASP A 205 10.15 -0.81 11.76
N PHE A 206 9.97 -1.68 10.77
CA PHE A 206 8.94 -1.57 9.75
C PHE A 206 8.25 -2.91 9.51
N THR A 207 6.93 -2.95 9.59
CA THR A 207 6.15 -4.14 9.20
C THR A 207 5.13 -3.76 8.14
N ALA A 208 4.99 -4.57 7.10
CA ALA A 208 3.94 -4.43 6.09
C ALA A 208 3.13 -5.73 5.95
N ALA A 209 1.81 -5.60 5.99
CA ALA A 209 0.87 -6.67 5.68
C ALA A 209 -0.07 -6.20 4.56
N ILE A 210 0.17 -6.71 3.36
CA ILE A 210 -0.51 -6.31 2.13
C ILE A 210 -1.39 -7.48 1.66
N GLY A 211 -2.66 -7.20 1.46
CA GLY A 211 -3.62 -8.08 0.79
C GLY A 211 -4.09 -7.43 -0.50
N TYR A 212 -4.10 -8.16 -1.61
CA TYR A 212 -4.62 -7.62 -2.86
C TYR A 212 -5.38 -8.63 -3.69
N GLN A 213 -6.34 -8.14 -4.46
CA GLN A 213 -7.03 -8.86 -5.52
C GLN A 213 -7.02 -8.00 -6.79
N VAL A 214 -6.67 -8.63 -7.91
CA VAL A 214 -6.70 -7.99 -9.23
C VAL A 214 -7.47 -8.88 -10.19
N THR A 215 -8.45 -8.32 -10.88
CA THR A 215 -9.38 -9.01 -11.77
C THR A 215 -9.41 -8.34 -13.16
N GLY A 216 -10.13 -8.94 -14.10
CA GLY A 216 -10.33 -8.40 -15.45
C GLY A 216 -9.02 -8.19 -16.20
N GLU A 217 -8.86 -7.01 -16.81
CA GLU A 217 -7.60 -6.58 -17.45
C GLU A 217 -6.83 -5.56 -16.58
N ASN A 218 -7.20 -5.45 -15.30
CA ASN A 218 -6.69 -4.43 -14.39
C ASN A 218 -5.22 -4.68 -14.03
N ARG A 219 -4.58 -3.61 -13.54
CA ARG A 219 -3.16 -3.60 -13.23
C ARG A 219 -2.89 -3.11 -11.81
N LEU A 220 -2.00 -3.82 -11.13
CA LEU A 220 -1.39 -3.43 -9.87
C LEU A 220 0.14 -3.36 -10.02
N ASP A 221 0.71 -2.18 -9.84
CA ASP A 221 2.16 -1.95 -9.84
C ASP A 221 2.60 -1.46 -8.45
N MET A 222 3.51 -2.19 -7.82
CA MET A 222 3.89 -2.01 -6.43
C MET A 222 5.41 -1.84 -6.27
N ASN A 223 5.83 -0.92 -5.40
CA ASN A 223 7.22 -0.69 -5.04
C ASN A 223 7.38 -0.40 -3.54
N TYR A 224 7.96 -1.35 -2.79
CA TYR A 224 8.08 -1.30 -1.34
C TYR A 224 9.55 -1.41 -0.94
N ASN A 225 10.05 -0.43 -0.22
CA ASN A 225 11.45 -0.31 0.16
C ASN A 225 11.60 -0.19 1.69
N ALA A 226 12.32 -1.13 2.29
CA ALA A 226 12.83 -1.00 3.65
C ALA A 226 14.31 -0.59 3.60
N VAL A 227 14.61 0.66 3.96
CA VAL A 227 15.97 1.20 3.93
C VAL A 227 16.55 1.20 5.34
N HIS A 228 17.48 0.30 5.60
CA HIS A 228 18.13 0.13 6.90
C HIS A 228 19.40 0.98 6.97
N GLU A 229 19.39 2.01 7.82
CA GLU A 229 20.56 2.85 8.12
C GLU A 229 21.03 2.67 9.57
N GLY A 230 20.07 2.56 10.50
CA GLY A 230 20.32 2.34 11.91
C GLY A 230 20.78 0.91 12.23
N LYS A 231 21.45 0.76 13.38
CA LYS A 231 21.89 -0.56 13.89
C LYS A 231 20.70 -1.35 14.42
N LYS A 232 20.73 -2.67 14.22
CA LYS A 232 19.72 -3.61 14.73
C LYS A 232 18.29 -3.25 14.34
N THR A 233 18.12 -2.62 13.18
CA THR A 233 16.82 -2.30 12.61
C THR A 233 16.17 -3.57 12.06
N THR A 234 14.85 -3.65 12.07
CA THR A 234 14.11 -4.84 11.63
C THR A 234 13.04 -4.49 10.62
N SER A 235 12.91 -5.26 9.55
CA SER A 235 11.80 -5.14 8.60
C SER A 235 11.14 -6.48 8.32
N SER A 236 9.81 -6.47 8.13
CA SER A 236 9.04 -7.64 7.71
C SER A 236 7.93 -7.21 6.75
N MET A 237 8.00 -7.66 5.50
CA MET A 237 7.00 -7.37 4.47
C MET A 237 6.32 -8.66 4.03
N THR A 238 4.99 -8.66 4.08
CA THR A 238 4.17 -9.79 3.62
C THR A 238 3.15 -9.29 2.60
N ALA A 239 3.13 -9.91 1.42
CA ALA A 239 2.20 -9.61 0.33
C ALA A 239 1.43 -10.87 -0.04
N ASN A 240 0.12 -10.87 0.17
CA ASN A 240 -0.77 -11.98 -0.14
C ASN A 240 -1.74 -11.57 -1.24
N GLY A 241 -1.71 -12.28 -2.36
CA GLY A 241 -2.36 -11.88 -3.59
C GLY A 241 -3.33 -12.89 -4.17
N VAL A 242 -4.33 -12.39 -4.88
CA VAL A 242 -5.22 -13.15 -5.75
C VAL A 242 -5.24 -12.49 -7.12
N LEU A 243 -4.97 -13.25 -8.18
CA LEU A 243 -5.05 -12.78 -9.57
C LEU A 243 -6.07 -13.61 -10.34
N ARG A 244 -6.97 -12.94 -11.07
CA ARG A 244 -8.03 -13.54 -11.89
C ARG A 244 -8.03 -12.97 -13.31
N ASP A 245 -8.64 -13.69 -14.23
CA ASP A 245 -8.88 -13.29 -15.61
C ASP A 245 -7.56 -13.01 -16.37
N HIS A 246 -7.33 -11.75 -16.75
CA HIS A 246 -6.16 -11.26 -17.46
C HIS A 246 -5.40 -10.19 -16.65
N ALA A 247 -5.55 -10.25 -15.32
CA ALA A 247 -4.96 -9.30 -14.40
C ALA A 247 -3.43 -9.23 -14.51
N LYS A 248 -2.88 -8.04 -14.34
CA LYS A 248 -1.44 -7.78 -14.42
C LYS A 248 -0.94 -7.25 -13.09
N LYS A 249 0.05 -7.91 -12.51
CA LYS A 249 0.66 -7.50 -11.26
C LYS A 249 2.18 -7.44 -11.41
N LEU A 250 2.78 -6.37 -10.90
CA LEU A 250 4.21 -6.23 -10.77
C LEU A 250 4.58 -5.75 -9.36
N PHE A 251 5.27 -6.60 -8.58
CA PHE A 251 5.74 -6.28 -7.24
C PHE A 251 7.25 -6.14 -7.21
N ARG A 252 7.71 -5.06 -6.56
CA ARG A 252 9.12 -4.80 -6.28
C ARG A 252 9.26 -4.65 -4.77
N GLY A 253 9.86 -5.64 -4.14
CA GLY A 253 10.20 -5.61 -2.71
C GLY A 253 11.69 -5.40 -2.55
N THR A 254 12.12 -4.34 -1.86
CA THR A 254 13.53 -4.05 -1.61
C THR A 254 13.84 -4.02 -0.13
N ILE A 255 14.83 -4.81 0.28
CA ILE A 255 15.52 -4.67 1.57
C ILE A 255 16.90 -4.08 1.29
N ASP A 256 17.15 -2.85 1.75
CA ASP A 256 18.37 -2.10 1.46
C ASP A 256 19.16 -1.82 2.73
N PHE A 257 20.18 -2.65 2.99
CA PHE A 257 21.10 -2.50 4.11
C PHE A 257 22.23 -1.53 3.77
N LYS A 258 22.19 -0.34 4.35
CA LYS A 258 23.26 0.65 4.24
C LYS A 258 24.43 0.29 5.14
N LYS A 259 25.61 0.76 4.74
CA LYS A 259 26.82 0.68 5.55
C LYS A 259 26.58 1.34 6.91
N GLY A 260 26.85 0.64 8.00
CA GLY A 260 26.59 1.09 9.37
C GLY A 260 25.35 0.46 10.03
N ALA A 261 24.48 -0.19 9.25
CA ALA A 261 23.26 -0.88 9.73
C ALA A 261 23.56 -2.23 10.42
N LYS A 262 24.61 -2.26 11.25
CA LYS A 262 25.11 -3.48 11.90
C LYS A 262 24.03 -4.18 12.72
N GLY A 263 23.87 -5.48 12.50
CA GLY A 263 22.90 -6.36 13.12
C GLY A 263 21.46 -6.18 12.60
N ALA A 264 21.26 -5.46 11.50
CA ALA A 264 19.94 -5.28 10.91
C ALA A 264 19.41 -6.58 10.29
N LYS A 265 18.09 -6.74 10.30
CA LYS A 265 17.39 -7.91 9.77
C LYS A 265 16.22 -7.49 8.89
N GLY A 266 15.96 -8.23 7.83
CA GLY A 266 14.83 -7.98 6.94
C GLY A 266 14.26 -9.26 6.35
N ASP A 267 12.95 -9.37 6.33
CA ASP A 267 12.21 -10.47 5.72
C ASP A 267 11.18 -9.95 4.71
N GLU A 268 11.12 -10.54 3.53
CA GLU A 268 10.12 -10.26 2.50
C GLU A 268 9.49 -11.56 2.02
N LEU A 269 8.16 -11.65 2.07
CA LEU A 269 7.40 -12.83 1.66
C LEU A 269 6.23 -12.43 0.78
N GLU A 270 6.13 -13.08 -0.37
CA GLU A 270 4.99 -12.99 -1.26
C GLU A 270 4.35 -14.37 -1.51
N ASP A 271 3.03 -14.42 -1.48
CA ASP A 271 2.24 -15.60 -1.84
C ASP A 271 1.07 -15.19 -2.73
N VAL A 272 1.08 -15.69 -3.98
CA VAL A 272 0.13 -15.31 -5.03
C VAL A 272 -0.67 -16.53 -5.48
N LEU A 273 -1.98 -16.48 -5.26
CA LEU A 273 -2.93 -17.44 -5.79
C LEU A 273 -3.39 -17.00 -7.19
N LEU A 274 -3.20 -17.86 -8.19
CA LEU A 274 -3.69 -17.66 -9.56
C LEU A 274 -5.01 -18.40 -9.75
N LEU A 275 -6.03 -17.70 -10.25
CA LEU A 275 -7.35 -18.28 -10.55
C LEU A 275 -7.49 -18.66 -12.02
N ASP A 276 -6.72 -18.02 -12.90
CA ASP A 276 -6.81 -18.22 -14.34
C ASP A 276 -5.41 -18.22 -14.98
N ASP A 277 -5.26 -18.92 -16.11
CA ASP A 277 -4.02 -18.98 -16.89
C ASP A 277 -3.68 -17.65 -17.58
N GLY A 278 -4.67 -16.75 -17.72
CA GLY A 278 -4.54 -15.48 -18.44
C GLY A 278 -3.79 -14.39 -17.68
N VAL A 279 -3.48 -14.62 -16.41
CA VAL A 279 -2.88 -13.63 -15.51
C VAL A 279 -1.39 -13.44 -15.76
N GLN A 280 -0.90 -12.23 -15.49
CA GLN A 280 0.52 -11.90 -15.53
C GLN A 280 0.99 -11.49 -14.14
N ASN A 281 1.76 -12.34 -13.49
CA ASN A 281 2.46 -12.01 -12.25
C ASN A 281 3.95 -11.76 -12.52
N GLN A 282 4.45 -10.63 -12.03
CA GLN A 282 5.86 -10.30 -12.00
C GLN A 282 6.27 -9.90 -10.57
N THR A 283 7.39 -10.45 -10.10
CA THR A 283 7.90 -10.20 -8.75
C THR A 283 9.40 -10.01 -8.82
N ILE A 284 9.89 -8.94 -8.21
CA ILE A 284 11.31 -8.60 -8.16
C ILE A 284 11.69 -8.35 -6.71
N PRO A 285 12.18 -9.38 -6.02
CA PRO A 285 12.70 -9.20 -4.68
C PRO A 285 14.18 -8.79 -4.78
N LEU A 286 14.55 -7.67 -4.17
CA LEU A 286 15.91 -7.12 -4.11
C LEU A 286 16.41 -7.10 -2.68
N ILE A 287 17.61 -7.63 -2.48
CA ILE A 287 18.37 -7.42 -1.26
C ILE A 287 19.66 -6.69 -1.65
N LEU A 288 19.86 -5.48 -1.13
CA LEU A 288 21.06 -4.68 -1.34
C LEU A 288 21.86 -4.67 -0.03
N CYS A 289 23.04 -5.27 -0.03
CA CYS A 289 23.89 -5.36 1.16
C CYS A 289 25.15 -4.52 1.00
N ALA A 290 25.22 -3.38 1.69
CA ALA A 290 26.44 -2.58 1.84
C ALA A 290 27.10 -2.74 3.23
N GLU A 291 26.52 -3.57 4.10
CA GLU A 291 27.01 -3.93 5.45
C GLU A 291 27.20 -5.45 5.54
N GLU A 292 28.19 -5.91 6.32
CA GLU A 292 28.56 -7.34 6.40
C GLU A 292 27.74 -8.11 7.45
N ASP A 293 27.46 -7.47 8.59
CA ASP A 293 26.73 -8.08 9.72
C ASP A 293 25.23 -7.77 9.61
N VAL A 294 24.56 -8.40 8.65
CA VAL A 294 23.11 -8.28 8.39
C VAL A 294 22.50 -9.62 7.99
N GLU A 295 21.20 -9.78 8.21
CA GLU A 295 20.43 -10.95 7.77
C GLU A 295 19.25 -10.49 6.88
N GLY A 296 19.18 -11.00 5.66
CA GLY A 296 18.09 -10.70 4.73
C GLY A 296 17.50 -11.97 4.15
N ASN A 297 16.19 -12.14 4.24
CA ASN A 297 15.46 -13.23 3.60
C ASN A 297 14.43 -12.66 2.64
N HIS A 298 14.24 -13.36 1.52
CA HIS A 298 13.13 -13.12 0.61
C HIS A 298 12.53 -14.45 0.16
N GLY A 299 11.24 -14.47 -0.13
CA GLY A 299 10.56 -15.64 -0.64
C GLY A 299 9.31 -15.26 -1.41
N ALA A 300 9.16 -15.80 -2.60
CA ALA A 300 7.96 -15.62 -3.40
C ALA A 300 7.41 -16.98 -3.79
N SER A 301 6.12 -17.19 -3.58
CA SER A 301 5.36 -18.34 -4.02
C SER A 301 4.25 -17.88 -4.94
N ILE A 302 4.06 -18.63 -6.02
CA ILE A 302 3.06 -18.39 -7.03
C ILE A 302 2.52 -19.73 -7.48
N GLY A 303 1.20 -19.86 -7.52
CA GLY A 303 0.60 -21.08 -8.02
C GLY A 303 -0.91 -21.08 -7.94
N SER A 304 -1.45 -22.10 -8.59
CA SER A 304 -2.84 -22.51 -8.49
C SER A 304 -3.01 -23.44 -7.29
N LEU A 305 -4.24 -23.83 -6.96
CA LEU A 305 -4.47 -24.83 -5.92
C LEU A 305 -3.95 -26.20 -6.37
N ASP A 306 -3.47 -26.99 -5.42
CA ASP A 306 -2.97 -28.34 -5.67
C ASP A 306 -4.09 -29.28 -6.14
N ASP A 307 -3.82 -30.07 -7.18
CA ASP A 307 -4.82 -30.96 -7.80
C ASP A 307 -5.37 -31.98 -6.79
N GLU A 308 -4.55 -32.46 -5.84
CA GLU A 308 -5.02 -33.37 -4.78
C GLU A 308 -5.96 -32.67 -3.80
N LEU A 309 -5.70 -31.39 -3.48
CA LEU A 309 -6.58 -30.57 -2.66
C LEU A 309 -7.91 -30.29 -3.37
N ILE A 310 -7.87 -29.96 -4.66
CA ILE A 310 -9.08 -29.78 -5.48
C ILE A 310 -9.89 -31.07 -5.52
N PHE A 311 -9.28 -32.20 -5.88
CA PHE A 311 -9.95 -33.50 -5.91
C PHE A 311 -10.59 -33.86 -4.56
N TYR A 312 -9.89 -33.57 -3.45
CA TYR A 312 -10.43 -33.76 -2.11
C TYR A 312 -11.66 -32.89 -1.84
N LEU A 313 -11.63 -31.61 -2.19
CA LEU A 313 -12.74 -30.67 -2.00
C LEU A 313 -13.95 -31.03 -2.88
N GLU A 314 -13.71 -31.40 -4.13
CA GLU A 314 -14.75 -31.88 -5.06
C GLU A 314 -15.42 -33.15 -4.54
N SER A 315 -14.66 -34.07 -3.94
CA SER A 315 -15.22 -35.27 -3.29
C SER A 315 -16.16 -34.96 -2.12
N ARG A 316 -16.11 -33.73 -1.58
CA ARG A 316 -16.99 -33.20 -0.53
C ARG A 316 -18.09 -32.28 -1.06
N GLY A 317 -18.26 -32.20 -2.38
CA GLY A 317 -19.30 -31.39 -3.04
C GLY A 317 -18.95 -29.91 -3.20
N ILE A 318 -17.69 -29.52 -3.01
CA ILE A 318 -17.21 -28.16 -3.25
C ILE A 318 -16.61 -28.12 -4.66
N SER A 319 -17.21 -27.36 -5.58
CA SER A 319 -16.64 -27.23 -6.93
C SER A 319 -15.25 -26.61 -6.89
N GLU A 320 -14.44 -26.88 -7.92
CA GLU A 320 -13.15 -26.23 -8.11
C GLU A 320 -13.25 -24.69 -7.98
N GLU A 321 -14.20 -24.08 -8.69
CA GLU A 321 -14.48 -22.64 -8.61
C GLU A 321 -14.74 -22.18 -7.16
N ALA A 322 -15.61 -22.89 -6.43
CA ALA A 322 -15.91 -22.57 -5.03
C ALA A 322 -14.68 -22.74 -4.12
N ALA A 323 -13.79 -23.69 -4.41
CA ALA A 323 -12.54 -23.88 -3.68
C ALA A 323 -11.58 -22.69 -3.88
N TYR A 324 -11.40 -22.24 -5.12
CA TYR A 324 -10.60 -21.06 -5.43
C TYR A 324 -11.16 -19.80 -4.77
N GLU A 325 -12.48 -19.60 -4.84
CA GLU A 325 -13.15 -18.47 -4.18
C GLU A 325 -12.95 -18.51 -2.66
N LEU A 326 -13.12 -19.68 -2.04
CA LEU A 326 -12.93 -19.84 -0.60
C LEU A 326 -11.50 -19.47 -0.18
N MET A 327 -10.50 -19.93 -0.94
CA MET A 327 -9.09 -19.65 -0.67
C MET A 327 -8.75 -18.17 -0.90
N ALA A 328 -9.26 -17.57 -1.98
CA ALA A 328 -9.11 -16.15 -2.27
C ALA A 328 -9.69 -15.29 -1.13
N LYS A 329 -10.93 -15.55 -0.71
CA LYS A 329 -11.59 -14.86 0.39
C LYS A 329 -10.83 -15.04 1.70
N ALA A 330 -10.36 -16.25 2.01
CA ALA A 330 -9.61 -16.52 3.24
C ALA A 330 -8.32 -15.68 3.33
N ARG A 331 -7.59 -15.54 2.21
CA ARG A 331 -6.38 -14.70 2.14
C ARG A 331 -6.67 -13.24 2.42
N LEU A 332 -7.69 -12.67 1.76
CA LEU A 332 -8.05 -11.26 1.93
C LEU A 332 -8.61 -10.98 3.34
N LYS A 333 -9.48 -11.86 3.84
CA LYS A 333 -10.05 -11.76 5.19
C LYS A 333 -8.99 -11.85 6.29
N ALA A 334 -7.87 -12.55 6.06
CA ALA A 334 -6.76 -12.56 7.00
C ALA A 334 -6.16 -11.16 7.21
N VAL A 335 -6.12 -10.34 6.15
CA VAL A 335 -5.69 -8.93 6.21
C VAL A 335 -6.78 -8.07 6.84
N CYS A 336 -8.06 -8.25 6.49
CA CYS A 336 -9.18 -7.53 7.09
C CYS A 336 -9.21 -7.64 8.64
N LYS A 337 -8.79 -8.78 9.21
CA LYS A 337 -8.69 -8.98 10.67
C LYS A 337 -7.75 -7.99 11.36
N LYS A 338 -6.79 -7.38 10.64
CA LYS A 338 -5.85 -6.39 11.18
C LYS A 338 -6.42 -4.97 11.23
N ILE A 339 -7.59 -4.73 10.60
CA ILE A 339 -8.29 -3.45 10.57
C ILE A 339 -9.01 -3.23 11.91
N PRO A 340 -8.72 -2.15 12.66
CA PRO A 340 -9.26 -1.93 14.00
C PRO A 340 -10.70 -1.38 14.02
N VAL A 341 -11.20 -0.88 12.90
CA VAL A 341 -12.55 -0.29 12.78
C VAL A 341 -13.54 -1.41 12.47
N GLU A 342 -14.36 -1.78 13.47
CA GLU A 342 -15.29 -2.92 13.36
C GLU A 342 -16.32 -2.76 12.23
N GLY A 343 -16.94 -1.58 12.11
CA GLY A 343 -17.94 -1.31 11.07
C GLY A 343 -17.36 -1.46 9.66
N LEU A 344 -16.19 -0.87 9.42
CA LEU A 344 -15.48 -0.98 8.14
C LEU A 344 -15.03 -2.41 7.85
N ARG A 345 -14.56 -3.13 8.87
CA ARG A 345 -14.21 -4.55 8.73
C ARG A 345 -15.42 -5.41 8.39
N ALA A 346 -16.59 -5.12 8.96
CA ALA A 346 -17.83 -5.83 8.63
C ALA A 346 -18.24 -5.56 7.18
N GLU A 347 -18.26 -4.29 6.76
CA GLU A 347 -18.54 -3.87 5.38
C GLU A 347 -17.59 -4.56 4.38
N LEU A 348 -16.29 -4.59 4.66
CA LEU A 348 -15.32 -5.26 3.80
C LEU A 348 -15.52 -6.78 3.74
N ASN A 349 -15.91 -7.43 4.84
CA ASN A 349 -16.21 -8.85 4.81
C ASN A 349 -17.46 -9.15 3.98
N GLU A 350 -18.51 -8.32 4.10
CA GLU A 350 -19.71 -8.43 3.27
C GLU A 350 -19.40 -8.23 1.79
N MET A 351 -18.59 -7.22 1.45
CA MET A 351 -18.11 -7.00 0.08
C MET A 351 -17.33 -8.21 -0.46
N LEU A 352 -16.44 -8.80 0.34
CA LEU A 352 -15.64 -9.97 -0.07
C LEU A 352 -16.46 -11.26 -0.16
N ASP A 353 -17.54 -11.38 0.60
CA ASP A 353 -18.43 -12.54 0.50
C ASP A 353 -19.26 -12.50 -0.79
N GLY A 354 -19.53 -11.32 -1.34
CA GLY A 354 -20.44 -11.12 -2.47
C GLY A 354 -21.88 -11.42 -2.09
N GLU A 355 -22.84 -11.11 -2.97
CA GLU A 355 -24.15 -11.78 -2.87
C GLU A 355 -23.90 -13.25 -3.18
N GLU A 356 -24.08 -14.14 -2.20
CA GLU A 356 -24.11 -15.58 -2.45
C GLU A 356 -25.06 -15.81 -3.63
N PRO A 357 -24.68 -16.57 -4.68
CA PRO A 357 -25.68 -17.08 -5.60
C PRO A 357 -26.64 -17.91 -4.73
N VAL A 358 -27.82 -17.35 -4.45
CA VAL A 358 -28.94 -18.11 -3.92
C VAL A 358 -29.16 -19.19 -4.94
N GLY A 359 -28.65 -20.39 -4.65
CA GLY A 359 -28.88 -21.55 -5.48
C GLY A 359 -30.37 -21.64 -5.71
N GLU A 360 -30.79 -21.56 -6.97
CA GLU A 360 -32.14 -21.99 -7.33
C GLU A 360 -32.23 -23.46 -6.92
N GLU A 361 -32.87 -23.72 -5.78
CA GLU A 361 -33.42 -25.03 -5.49
C GLU A 361 -34.41 -25.36 -6.62
N GLN A 362 -34.03 -26.27 -7.53
CA GLN A 362 -34.96 -27.16 -8.22
C GLN A 362 -34.39 -28.56 -8.40
#